data_AF-A0ABD6IYX4-F1
#
_entry.id   AF-A0ABD6IYX4-F1
#
_cell.length_a   1.000
_cell.length_b   1.000
_cell.length_c   1.000
_cell.angle_alpha   90.00
_cell.angle_beta   90.00
_cell.angle_gamma   90.00
#
_symmetry.space_group_name_H-M   'P 1'
#
loop_
_entity.id
_entity.type
_entity.pdbx_description
1 polymer ?
#
loop_
_entity_poly.entity_id
_entity_poly.type
_entity_poly.pdbx_seq_one_letter_code
_entity_poly.pdbx_strand_id
1 'polypeptide(L)'
;MTTPVCTSASAAAPAYPSFTSYVRARRPVLLRAARSLTANPCDAEDLLQTALAKTYTAWERIENQRALDGYVRRALLNTRTSQWRKRRVDEFACDELPEPEPRPDDDPAERQALHDAMWRAVMKLPTRQRAMVVLRYYEDLSEAQTAEVLGVSVGTVKSAVSRALGKLREDPELGPAR
;
A
#
# COMPACT_ATOMS: atom_id res chain seq x y z
N MET A 1 -11.03 38.81 18.19
CA MET A 1 -9.98 38.58 17.17
C MET A 1 -10.14 37.14 16.70
N THR A 2 -10.88 36.95 15.61
CA THR A 2 -11.24 35.65 15.04
C THR A 2 -10.23 35.34 13.94
N THR A 3 -9.44 34.29 14.12
CA THR A 3 -8.56 33.78 13.06
C THR A 3 -9.35 32.82 12.16
N PRO A 4 -9.23 32.94 10.82
CA PRO A 4 -9.90 32.04 9.89
C PRO A 4 -9.11 30.73 9.77
N VAL A 5 -9.82 29.61 9.84
CA VAL A 5 -9.29 28.29 9.48
C VAL A 5 -9.08 28.24 7.97
N CYS A 6 -7.84 28.02 7.55
CA CYS A 6 -7.51 27.69 6.16
C CYS A 6 -8.28 26.44 5.73
N THR A 7 -9.22 26.65 4.81
CA THR A 7 -9.79 25.60 3.98
C THR A 7 -8.64 25.00 3.17
N SER A 8 -8.28 23.74 3.45
CA SER A 8 -7.34 23.01 2.61
C SER A 8 -7.95 22.89 1.22
N ALA A 9 -7.27 23.49 0.25
CA ALA A 9 -7.57 23.33 -1.17
C ALA A 9 -7.65 21.84 -1.48
N SER A 10 -8.82 21.40 -1.93
CA SER A 10 -9.02 20.12 -2.59
C SER A 10 -8.12 20.11 -3.84
N ALA A 11 -6.90 19.63 -3.71
CA ALA A 11 -6.03 19.35 -4.85
C ALA A 11 -6.81 18.43 -5.79
N ALA A 12 -7.16 18.96 -6.97
CA ALA A 12 -7.85 18.18 -7.98
C ALA A 12 -7.03 16.91 -8.23
N ALA A 13 -7.65 15.75 -8.00
CA ALA A 13 -6.98 14.48 -8.25
C ALA A 13 -6.44 14.48 -9.69
N PRO A 14 -5.19 14.04 -9.92
CA PRO A 14 -4.59 14.09 -11.25
C PRO A 14 -5.43 13.30 -12.24
N ALA A 15 -5.84 13.95 -13.33
CA ALA A 15 -6.48 13.27 -14.45
C ALA A 15 -5.39 12.58 -15.28
N TYR A 16 -5.61 11.32 -15.63
CA TYR A 16 -4.66 10.51 -16.39
C TYR A 16 -5.17 10.38 -17.84
N PRO A 17 -4.52 11.02 -18.83
CA PRO A 17 -4.99 10.99 -20.21
C PRO A 17 -4.86 9.61 -20.88
N SER A 18 -4.14 8.66 -20.28
CA SER A 18 -3.97 7.30 -20.80
C SER A 18 -3.55 6.31 -19.71
N PHE A 19 -3.73 5.02 -19.96
CA PHE A 19 -3.25 3.97 -19.05
C PHE A 19 -1.75 4.07 -18.80
N THR A 20 -0.96 4.32 -19.84
CA THR A 20 0.50 4.45 -19.74
C THR A 20 0.91 5.61 -18.84
N SER A 21 0.22 6.76 -18.93
CA SER A 21 0.53 7.92 -18.07
C SER A 21 0.16 7.65 -16.60
N TYR A 22 -0.94 6.95 -16.35
CA TYR A 22 -1.30 6.46 -15.01
C TYR A 22 -0.23 5.54 -14.43
N VAL A 23 0.15 4.49 -15.18
CA VAL A 23 1.13 3.51 -14.72
C VAL A 23 2.45 4.19 -14.42
N ARG A 24 2.94 5.08 -15.30
CA ARG A 24 4.22 5.78 -15.08
C ARG A 24 4.19 6.60 -13.77
N ALA A 25 3.09 7.28 -13.49
CA ALA A 25 2.96 8.09 -12.28
C ALA A 25 2.79 7.25 -10.99
N ARG A 26 2.05 6.14 -11.05
CA ARG A 26 1.60 5.40 -9.85
C ARG A 26 2.41 4.14 -9.56
N ARG A 27 3.18 3.63 -10.53
CA ARG A 27 3.98 2.40 -10.39
C ARG A 27 4.85 2.36 -9.12
N PRO A 28 5.56 3.43 -8.70
CA PRO A 28 6.37 3.37 -7.48
C PRO A 28 5.55 3.08 -6.21
N VAL A 29 4.40 3.74 -6.07
CA VAL A 29 3.50 3.54 -4.91
C VAL A 29 2.87 2.15 -4.96
N LEU A 30 2.35 1.75 -6.12
CA LEU A 30 1.71 0.45 -6.30
C LEU A 30 2.70 -0.72 -6.12
N LEU A 31 3.97 -0.54 -6.50
CA LEU A 31 5.00 -1.55 -6.29
C LEU A 31 5.40 -1.67 -4.82
N ARG A 32 5.46 -0.56 -4.07
CA ARG A 32 5.65 -0.62 -2.61
C ARG A 32 4.51 -1.36 -1.94
N ALA A 33 3.27 -1.05 -2.32
CA ALA A 33 2.09 -1.78 -1.86
C ALA A 33 2.22 -3.28 -2.12
N ALA A 34 2.53 -3.68 -3.36
CA ALA A 34 2.72 -5.08 -3.72
C ALA A 34 3.83 -5.75 -2.89
N ARG A 35 4.98 -5.08 -2.69
CA ARG A 35 6.11 -5.58 -1.90
C ARG A 35 5.76 -5.82 -0.43
N SER A 36 4.83 -5.07 0.16
CA SER A 36 4.40 -5.33 1.53
C SER A 36 3.46 -6.52 1.67
N LEU A 37 2.79 -6.90 0.57
CA LEU A 37 1.80 -7.97 0.52
C LEU A 37 2.42 -9.32 0.14
N THR A 38 3.63 -9.31 -0.42
CA THR A 38 4.41 -10.50 -0.79
C THR A 38 5.66 -10.62 0.06
N ALA A 39 6.24 -11.83 0.12
CA ALA A 39 7.52 -12.06 0.79
C ALA A 39 8.70 -11.90 -0.17
N ASN A 40 8.51 -12.25 -1.45
CA ASN A 40 9.51 -12.17 -2.51
C ASN A 40 9.29 -10.90 -3.37
N PRO A 41 10.36 -10.14 -3.72
CA PRO A 41 10.30 -9.02 -4.67
C PRO A 41 9.75 -9.39 -6.05
N CYS A 42 10.10 -10.55 -6.61
CA CYS A 42 9.60 -11.00 -7.92
C CYS A 42 8.08 -11.23 -7.87
N ASP A 43 7.59 -11.86 -6.80
CA ASP A 43 6.14 -12.04 -6.58
C ASP A 43 5.41 -10.68 -6.50
N ALA A 44 6.08 -9.63 -6.01
CA ALA A 44 5.50 -8.29 -5.93
C ALA A 44 5.31 -7.67 -7.33
N GLU A 45 6.33 -7.81 -8.18
CA GLU A 45 6.27 -7.30 -9.55
C GLU A 45 5.23 -8.05 -10.37
N ASP A 46 5.16 -9.37 -10.26
CA ASP A 46 4.15 -10.19 -10.93
C ASP A 46 2.73 -9.87 -10.45
N LEU A 47 2.57 -9.65 -9.14
CA LEU A 47 1.30 -9.22 -8.56
C LEU A 47 0.86 -7.88 -9.15
N LEU A 48 1.76 -6.91 -9.21
CA LEU A 48 1.48 -5.59 -9.78
C LEU A 48 1.15 -5.69 -11.27
N GLN A 49 1.96 -6.42 -12.05
CA GLN A 49 1.74 -6.60 -13.48
C GLN A 49 0.38 -7.25 -13.76
N THR A 50 0.02 -8.30 -13.02
CA THR A 50 -1.29 -8.96 -13.16
C THR A 50 -2.45 -8.02 -12.85
N ALA A 51 -2.32 -7.20 -11.80
CA ALA A 51 -3.34 -6.22 -11.42
C ALA A 51 -3.49 -5.13 -12.49
N LEU A 52 -2.37 -4.65 -13.03
CA LEU A 52 -2.34 -3.66 -14.10
C LEU A 52 -2.91 -4.23 -15.40
N ALA A 53 -2.64 -5.48 -15.76
CA ALA A 53 -3.22 -6.14 -16.93
C ALA A 53 -4.76 -6.22 -16.82
N LYS A 54 -5.29 -6.63 -15.66
CA LYS A 54 -6.74 -6.62 -15.41
C LYS A 54 -7.33 -5.21 -15.45
N THR A 55 -6.60 -4.23 -14.93
CA THR A 55 -7.02 -2.83 -15.01
C THR A 55 -7.06 -2.36 -16.45
N TYR A 56 -6.06 -2.69 -17.26
CA TYR A 56 -6.01 -2.33 -18.66
C TYR A 56 -7.25 -2.83 -19.42
N THR A 57 -7.66 -4.08 -19.19
CA THR A 57 -8.88 -4.62 -19.82
C THR A 57 -10.18 -3.91 -19.40
N ALA A 58 -10.18 -3.25 -18.25
CA ALA A 58 -11.31 -2.49 -17.75
C ALA A 58 -11.17 -0.97 -17.98
N TRP A 59 -10.04 -0.51 -18.53
CA TRP A 59 -9.63 0.89 -18.53
C TRP A 59 -10.68 1.81 -19.16
N GLU A 60 -11.22 1.44 -20.33
CA GLU A 60 -12.23 2.23 -21.04
C GLU A 60 -13.59 2.25 -20.33
N ARG A 61 -13.87 1.27 -19.46
CA ARG A 61 -15.11 1.18 -18.69
C ARG A 61 -15.05 1.96 -17.38
N ILE A 62 -13.88 2.43 -16.97
CA ILE A 62 -13.70 3.20 -15.72
C ILE A 62 -13.96 4.67 -16.04
N GLU A 63 -15.23 5.06 -15.99
CA GLU A 63 -15.67 6.43 -16.31
C GLU A 63 -15.16 7.47 -15.30
N ASN A 64 -14.95 7.07 -14.04
CA ASN A 64 -14.49 7.96 -12.99
C ASN A 64 -12.99 7.77 -12.73
N GLN A 65 -12.17 8.68 -13.27
CA GLN A 65 -10.72 8.69 -13.04
C GLN A 65 -10.35 8.85 -11.55
N ARG A 66 -11.21 9.46 -10.72
CA ARG A 66 -10.98 9.54 -9.26
C ARG A 66 -11.11 8.19 -8.57
N ALA A 67 -11.84 7.25 -9.17
CA ALA A 67 -12.00 5.89 -8.66
C ALA A 67 -10.93 4.92 -9.19
N LEU A 68 -10.12 5.35 -10.17
CA LEU A 68 -9.15 4.50 -10.85
C LEU A 68 -8.10 3.93 -9.89
N ASP A 69 -7.58 4.76 -8.99
CA ASP A 69 -6.68 4.29 -7.94
C ASP A 69 -7.35 3.23 -7.06
N GLY A 70 -8.58 3.48 -6.61
CA GLY A 70 -9.35 2.50 -5.85
C GLY A 70 -9.58 1.20 -6.61
N TYR A 71 -9.82 1.28 -7.92
CA TYR A 71 -9.98 0.11 -8.79
C TYR A 71 -8.70 -0.71 -8.89
N VAL A 72 -7.56 -0.08 -9.19
CA VAL A 72 -6.26 -0.76 -9.32
C VAL A 72 -5.85 -1.39 -8.00
N ARG A 73 -6.04 -0.67 -6.88
CA ARG A 73 -5.82 -1.18 -5.53
C ARG A 73 -6.66 -2.43 -5.26
N ARG A 74 -7.97 -2.38 -5.57
CA ARG A 74 -8.86 -3.53 -5.43
C ARG A 74 -8.42 -4.69 -6.33
N ALA A 75 -7.99 -4.43 -7.55
CA ALA A 75 -7.48 -5.44 -8.48
C ALA A 75 -6.20 -6.11 -7.93
N LEU A 76 -5.30 -5.33 -7.31
CA LEU A 76 -4.07 -5.80 -6.67
C LEU A 76 -4.40 -6.74 -5.49
N LEU A 77 -5.31 -6.33 -4.61
CA LEU A 77 -5.72 -7.12 -3.45
C LEU A 77 -6.49 -8.39 -3.80
N ASN A 78 -7.42 -8.29 -4.74
CA ASN A 78 -8.16 -9.44 -5.24
C ASN A 78 -7.21 -10.45 -5.88
N THR A 79 -6.24 -9.97 -6.65
CA THR A 79 -5.22 -10.82 -7.26
C THR A 79 -4.36 -11.49 -6.19
N ARG A 80 -3.86 -10.75 -5.18
CA ARG A 80 -3.09 -11.33 -4.09
C ARG A 80 -3.87 -12.38 -3.32
N THR A 81 -5.13 -12.09 -3.00
CA THR A 81 -6.03 -12.99 -2.26
C THR A 81 -6.34 -14.24 -3.08
N SER A 82 -6.56 -14.09 -4.38
CA SER A 82 -6.73 -15.22 -5.30
C SER A 82 -5.48 -16.09 -5.38
N GLN A 83 -4.30 -15.47 -5.52
CA GLN A 83 -3.02 -16.18 -5.54
C GLN A 83 -2.74 -16.89 -4.22
N TRP A 84 -3.02 -16.25 -3.08
CA TRP A 84 -2.90 -16.88 -1.76
C TRP A 84 -3.84 -18.06 -1.59
N ARG A 85 -5.12 -17.93 -1.98
CA ARG A 85 -6.08 -19.04 -1.93
C ARG A 85 -5.65 -20.21 -2.80
N LYS A 86 -5.11 -19.94 -4.00
CA LYS A 86 -4.60 -20.97 -4.92
C LYS A 86 -3.35 -21.66 -4.36
N ARG A 87 -2.35 -20.89 -3.91
CA ARG A 87 -1.11 -21.43 -3.30
C ARG A 87 -1.37 -22.20 -2.01
N ARG A 88 -2.42 -21.84 -1.24
CA ARG A 88 -2.89 -22.61 -0.07
C ARG A 88 -3.45 -23.99 -0.41
N VAL A 89 -3.88 -24.21 -1.64
CA VAL A 89 -4.33 -25.52 -2.12
C VAL A 89 -3.13 -26.36 -2.59
N ASP A 90 -2.00 -25.71 -2.93
CA ASP A 90 -0.92 -26.39 -3.67
C ASP A 90 0.38 -26.71 -2.90
N GLU A 91 0.87 -26.02 -1.83
CA GLU A 91 1.98 -26.53 -0.95
C GLU A 91 2.50 -25.56 0.17
N PHE A 92 3.30 -26.11 1.12
CA PHE A 92 3.93 -25.49 2.31
C PHE A 92 5.40 -25.00 2.11
N ALA A 93 5.72 -23.87 2.78
CA ALA A 93 6.98 -23.20 3.23
C ALA A 93 8.40 -23.46 2.64
N CYS A 94 9.19 -22.38 2.47
CA CYS A 94 10.52 -22.15 3.13
C CYS A 94 11.13 -20.75 2.86
N ASP A 95 12.06 -20.36 3.74
CA ASP A 95 12.68 -19.05 4.04
C ASP A 95 13.69 -18.49 3.01
N GLU A 96 13.67 -17.16 2.81
CA GLU A 96 14.82 -16.22 2.90
C GLU A 96 14.38 -14.77 2.61
N LEU A 97 14.79 -13.80 3.44
CA LEU A 97 14.54 -12.36 3.23
C LEU A 97 15.70 -11.72 2.46
N PRO A 98 15.47 -11.01 1.33
CA PRO A 98 16.52 -10.24 0.66
C PRO A 98 16.77 -8.89 1.37
N GLU A 99 18.04 -8.51 1.49
CA GLU A 99 18.46 -7.17 1.92
C GLU A 99 18.13 -6.11 0.84
N PRO A 100 17.72 -4.88 1.24
CA PRO A 100 17.41 -3.81 0.29
C PRO A 100 18.65 -3.05 -0.18
N GLU A 101 18.79 -2.87 -1.50
CA GLU A 101 19.80 -1.98 -2.10
C GLU A 101 19.43 -0.49 -1.99
N PRO A 102 20.41 0.42 -1.82
CA PRO A 102 20.19 1.86 -1.79
C PRO A 102 20.20 2.48 -3.21
N ARG A 103 19.35 3.50 -3.44
CA ARG A 103 19.37 4.37 -4.65
C ARG A 103 19.57 5.84 -4.23
N PRO A 104 20.38 6.63 -4.97
CA PRO A 104 20.60 8.04 -4.61
C PRO A 104 19.72 9.05 -5.40
N ASP A 105 19.49 10.17 -4.69
CA ASP A 105 19.24 11.60 -5.00
C ASP A 105 17.99 12.12 -5.75
N ASP A 106 17.20 12.93 -5.04
CA ASP A 106 17.11 14.41 -5.20
C ASP A 106 16.28 15.03 -4.02
N ASP A 107 16.39 16.34 -3.75
CA ASP A 107 15.85 17.04 -2.56
C ASP A 107 14.33 17.37 -2.54
N PRO A 108 13.49 16.35 -2.79
CA PRO A 108 12.42 15.82 -1.93
C PRO A 108 12.93 14.94 -0.77
N ALA A 109 14.19 15.12 -0.38
CA ALA A 109 14.96 14.15 0.39
C ALA A 109 14.45 13.97 1.81
N GLU A 110 14.00 15.02 2.50
CA GLU A 110 13.49 14.88 3.87
C GLU A 110 12.13 14.15 3.91
N ARG A 111 11.21 14.46 2.99
CA ARG A 111 9.92 13.76 2.90
C ARG A 111 10.11 12.32 2.44
N GLN A 112 11.03 12.09 1.51
CA GLN A 112 11.37 10.76 1.01
C GLN A 112 12.11 9.95 2.09
N ALA A 113 13.04 10.54 2.84
CA ALA A 113 13.74 9.90 3.95
C ALA A 113 12.79 9.56 5.10
N LEU A 114 11.87 10.46 5.46
CA LEU A 114 10.83 10.17 6.45
C LEU A 114 9.89 9.07 5.96
N HIS A 115 9.51 9.10 4.68
CA HIS A 115 8.68 8.06 4.07
C HIS A 115 9.40 6.69 4.05
N ASP A 116 10.69 6.67 3.79
CA ASP A 116 11.50 5.44 3.74
C ASP A 116 11.82 4.91 5.14
N ALA A 117 12.03 5.79 6.12
CA ALA A 117 12.10 5.42 7.53
C ALA A 117 10.75 4.83 8.01
N MET A 118 9.64 5.49 7.69
CA MET A 118 8.29 4.97 7.99
C MET A 118 8.06 3.61 7.34
N TRP A 119 8.45 3.45 6.07
CA TRP A 119 8.31 2.19 5.36
C TRP A 119 9.13 1.06 5.99
N ARG A 120 10.38 1.33 6.37
CA ARG A 120 11.23 0.36 7.09
C ARG A 120 10.61 -0.06 8.42
N ALA A 121 10.12 0.89 9.21
CA ALA A 121 9.42 0.59 10.46
C ALA A 121 8.17 -0.28 10.25
N VAL A 122 7.38 0.00 9.20
CA VAL A 122 6.22 -0.82 8.83
C VAL A 122 6.63 -2.24 8.42
N MET A 123 7.77 -2.42 7.75
CA MET A 123 8.28 -3.76 7.39
C MET A 123 8.65 -4.61 8.61
N LYS A 124 9.10 -3.99 9.72
CA LYS A 124 9.41 -4.67 11.00
C LYS A 124 8.16 -5.22 11.71
N LEU A 125 6.96 -4.79 11.33
CA LEU A 125 5.72 -5.28 11.93
C LEU A 125 5.45 -6.75 11.57
N PRO A 126 4.82 -7.53 12.48
CA PRO A 126 4.32 -8.87 12.14
C PRO A 126 3.44 -8.84 10.89
N THR A 127 3.57 -9.83 10.01
CA THR A 127 2.95 -9.86 8.67
C THR A 127 1.47 -9.47 8.64
N ARG A 128 0.67 -9.96 9.61
CA ARG A 128 -0.77 -9.62 9.68
C ARG A 128 -1.02 -8.16 10.08
N GLN A 129 -0.22 -7.62 11.01
CA GLN A 129 -0.29 -6.22 11.43
C GLN A 129 0.16 -5.29 10.30
N ARG A 130 1.27 -5.64 9.64
CA ARG A 130 1.79 -4.94 8.47
C ARG A 130 0.75 -4.82 7.36
N ALA A 131 0.14 -5.95 6.97
CA ALA A 131 -0.90 -5.96 5.95
C ALA A 131 -2.07 -5.03 6.34
N MET A 132 -2.54 -5.08 7.60
CA MET A 132 -3.64 -4.21 8.05
C MET A 132 -3.27 -2.72 8.03
N VAL A 133 -2.05 -2.36 8.43
CA VAL A 133 -1.57 -0.97 8.40
C VAL A 133 -1.44 -0.45 6.97
N VAL A 134 -0.85 -1.25 6.07
CA VAL A 134 -0.72 -0.86 4.66
C VAL A 134 -2.10 -0.66 4.04
N LEU A 135 -3.02 -1.61 4.22
CA LEU A 135 -4.37 -1.48 3.68
C LEU A 135 -5.08 -0.23 4.23
N ARG A 136 -4.94 0.06 5.52
CA ARG A 136 -5.59 1.20 6.16
C ARG A 136 -5.03 2.56 5.75
N TYR A 137 -3.70 2.69 5.70
CA TYR A 137 -3.05 4.00 5.64
C TYR A 137 -2.31 4.29 4.33
N TYR A 138 -1.82 3.25 3.64
CA TYR A 138 -1.20 3.42 2.32
C TYR A 138 -2.22 3.26 1.19
N GLU A 139 -3.26 2.45 1.42
CA GLU A 139 -4.31 2.17 0.43
C GLU A 139 -5.67 2.85 0.73
N ASP A 140 -5.77 3.61 1.82
CA ASP A 140 -6.96 4.33 2.26
C ASP A 140 -8.23 3.47 2.43
N LEU A 141 -8.07 2.17 2.74
CA LEU A 141 -9.22 1.30 2.98
C LEU A 141 -9.85 1.57 4.34
N SER A 142 -11.17 1.49 4.41
CA SER A 142 -11.87 1.44 5.70
C SER A 142 -11.53 0.15 6.47
N GLU A 143 -11.79 0.14 7.78
CA GLU A 143 -11.65 -1.07 8.60
C GLU A 143 -12.54 -2.22 8.09
N ALA A 144 -13.74 -1.89 7.61
CA ALA A 144 -14.68 -2.86 7.05
C ALA A 144 -14.12 -3.51 5.76
N GLN A 145 -13.62 -2.70 4.83
CA GLN A 145 -13.01 -3.21 3.60
C GLN A 145 -11.73 -4.01 3.90
N THR A 146 -10.92 -3.56 4.85
CA THR A 146 -9.72 -4.28 5.28
C THR A 146 -10.08 -5.65 5.88
N ALA A 147 -11.14 -5.70 6.69
CA ALA A 147 -11.64 -6.93 7.30
C ALA A 147 -12.15 -7.92 6.25
N GLU A 148 -12.91 -7.44 5.26
CA GLU A 148 -13.40 -8.22 4.12
C GLU A 148 -12.22 -8.81 3.31
N VAL A 149 -11.24 -7.98 2.97
CA VAL A 149 -10.05 -8.41 2.19
C VAL A 149 -9.24 -9.47 2.92
N LEU A 150 -9.06 -9.32 4.23
CA LEU A 150 -8.23 -10.23 5.03
C LEU A 150 -9.00 -11.43 5.61
N GLY A 151 -10.32 -11.50 5.43
CA GLY A 151 -11.17 -12.56 5.99
C GLY A 151 -11.16 -12.58 7.52
N VAL A 152 -11.16 -11.41 8.16
CA VAL A 152 -11.17 -11.26 9.63
C VAL A 152 -12.29 -10.35 10.08
N SER A 153 -12.54 -10.26 11.39
CA SER A 153 -13.52 -9.30 11.92
C SER A 153 -12.98 -7.86 11.89
N VAL A 154 -13.89 -6.88 11.80
CA VAL A 154 -13.56 -5.45 11.93
C VAL A 154 -12.86 -5.15 13.27
N GLY A 155 -13.26 -5.82 14.34
CA GLY A 155 -12.60 -5.71 15.65
C GLY A 155 -11.15 -6.22 15.65
N THR A 156 -10.86 -7.27 14.88
CA THR A 156 -9.50 -7.76 14.67
C THR A 156 -8.65 -6.70 13.96
N VAL A 157 -9.20 -6.03 12.94
CA VAL A 157 -8.50 -4.93 12.24
C VAL A 157 -8.21 -3.79 13.20
N LYS A 158 -9.22 -3.28 13.91
CA LYS A 158 -9.07 -2.18 14.88
C LYS A 158 -7.98 -2.47 15.93
N SER A 159 -8.06 -3.63 16.56
CA SER A 159 -7.12 -4.00 17.63
C SER A 159 -5.70 -4.22 17.11
N ALA A 160 -5.54 -4.86 15.94
CA ALA A 160 -4.23 -5.08 15.34
C ALA A 160 -3.59 -3.77 14.84
N VAL A 161 -4.37 -2.88 14.23
CA VAL A 161 -3.92 -1.55 13.79
C VAL A 161 -3.50 -0.71 14.99
N SER A 162 -4.30 -0.70 16.07
CA SER A 162 -3.93 0.02 17.29
C SER A 162 -2.60 -0.45 17.87
N ARG A 163 -2.37 -1.77 17.95
CA ARG A 163 -1.10 -2.33 18.43
C ARG A 163 0.07 -2.01 17.49
N ALA A 164 -0.17 -2.06 16.18
CA ALA A 164 0.84 -1.73 15.19
C ALA A 164 1.27 -0.27 15.26
N LEU A 165 0.32 0.66 15.39
CA LEU A 165 0.61 2.08 15.59
C LEU A 165 1.35 2.35 16.91
N GLY A 166 1.05 1.60 17.97
CA GLY A 166 1.81 1.66 19.23
C GLY A 166 3.29 1.36 18.99
N LYS A 167 3.59 0.24 18.30
CA LYS A 167 4.96 -0.14 17.95
C LYS A 167 5.67 0.89 17.06
N LEU A 168 4.96 1.46 16.09
CA LEU A 168 5.54 2.47 15.20
C LEU A 168 5.87 3.78 15.95
N ARG A 169 5.11 4.15 16.98
CA ARG A 169 5.40 5.32 17.81
C ARG A 169 6.62 5.14 18.71
N GLU A 170 6.95 3.89 19.03
CA GLU A 170 8.11 3.52 19.84
C GLU A 170 9.36 3.27 18.97
N ASP A 171 9.25 3.28 17.63
CA ASP A 171 10.40 3.01 16.75
C ASP A 171 11.40 4.18 16.82
N PRO A 172 12.66 3.95 17.22
CA PRO A 172 13.66 5.00 17.37
C PRO A 172 14.05 5.66 16.04
N GLU A 173 13.84 5.01 14.90
CA GLU A 173 14.05 5.60 13.57
C GLU A 173 12.96 6.60 13.19
N LEU A 174 11.82 6.59 13.89
CA LEU A 174 10.68 7.49 13.70
C LEU A 174 10.57 8.57 14.78
N GLY A 175 11.60 8.71 15.62
CA GLY A 175 11.64 9.67 16.72
C GLY A 175 11.24 11.09 16.26
N PRO A 176 10.58 11.88 17.14
CA PRO A 176 10.04 13.18 16.74
C PRO A 176 11.18 14.03 16.19
N ALA A 177 10.96 14.62 15.01
CA ALA A 177 11.71 15.79 14.59
C ALA A 177 11.72 16.76 15.78
N ARG A 178 12.89 16.93 16.40
CA ARG A 178 13.08 17.79 17.56
C ARG A 178 13.34 19.21 17.10
#